data_AF-A0A128FEP3-F1
#
_entry.id   AF-A0A128FEP3-F1
#
_cell.length_a   1.000
_cell.length_b   1.000
_cell.length_c   1.000
_cell.angle_alpha   90.00
_cell.angle_beta   90.00
_cell.angle_gamma   90.00
#
_symmetry.space_group_name_H-M   'P 1'
#
loop_
_entity.id
_entity.type
_entity.pdbx_description
1 polymer ?
#
loop_
_entity_poly.entity_id
_entity_poly.type
_entity_poly.pdbx_seq_one_letter_code
_entity_poly.pdbx_strand_id
1 'polypeptide(L)'
;MELLQAFEEFAHPNEIGPVVYYIHSPNIPSVESIVGLLEKARKTIPEQRLWVNPDCGLKTRNWTEVEAALTNLVEAARNVRATAQ
;
A
#
# COMPACT_ATOMS: atom_id res chain seq x y z
N MET A 1 12.22 4.05 -0.07
CA MET A 1 11.07 4.96 0.07
C MET A 1 11.58 6.21 0.77
N GLU A 2 12.36 7.01 0.05
CA GLU A 2 13.10 8.17 0.60
C GLU A 2 12.15 9.25 1.12
N LEU A 3 11.04 9.49 0.41
CA LEU A 3 9.96 10.39 0.83
C LEU A 3 9.27 10.00 2.15
N LEU A 4 9.30 8.72 2.55
CA LEU A 4 8.71 8.32 3.83
C LEU A 4 9.54 8.78 5.04
N GLN A 5 10.85 9.01 4.87
CA GLN A 5 11.72 9.47 5.95
C GLN A 5 11.32 10.86 6.47
N ALA A 6 10.72 11.70 5.62
CA ALA A 6 10.16 12.98 6.05
C ALA A 6 9.05 12.83 7.11
N PHE A 7 8.33 11.70 7.16
CA PHE A 7 7.30 11.47 8.19
C PHE A 7 7.89 11.02 9.53
N GLU A 8 9.08 10.41 9.52
CA GLU A 8 9.86 10.07 10.72
C GLU A 8 10.35 11.36 11.41
N GLU A 9 10.91 12.30 10.65
CA GLU A 9 11.47 13.55 11.18
C GLU A 9 10.43 14.46 11.83
N PHE A 10 9.20 14.46 11.30
CA PHE A 10 8.13 15.37 11.74
C PHE A 10 7.07 14.71 12.64
N ALA A 11 7.22 13.43 12.98
CA ALA A 11 6.28 12.65 13.82
C ALA A 11 4.81 12.89 13.42
N HIS A 12 4.51 12.77 12.13
CA HIS A 12 3.22 13.18 11.57
C HIS A 12 2.04 12.51 12.30
N PRO A 13 1.08 13.27 12.86
CA PRO A 13 0.07 12.72 13.77
C PRO A 13 -1.04 11.95 13.05
N ASN A 14 -1.22 12.17 11.74
CA ASN A 14 -2.35 11.63 10.99
C ASN A 14 -2.05 10.27 10.35
N GLU A 15 -3.10 9.66 9.83
CA GLU A 15 -3.07 8.42 9.05
C GLU A 15 -2.52 8.64 7.64
N ILE A 16 -1.81 7.65 7.09
CA ILE A 16 -1.12 7.74 5.80
C ILE A 16 -1.33 6.45 5.01
N GLY A 17 -1.68 6.60 3.73
CA GLY A 17 -1.79 5.50 2.76
C GLY A 17 -0.72 5.60 1.67
N PRO A 18 0.47 4.99 1.84
CA PRO A 18 1.50 5.02 0.83
C PRO A 18 1.08 4.26 -0.43
N VAL A 19 1.53 4.74 -1.58
CA VAL A 19 1.18 4.16 -2.88
C VAL A 19 1.75 2.75 -3.01
N VAL A 20 0.87 1.76 -3.11
CA VAL A 20 1.23 0.35 -3.33
C VAL A 20 0.72 -0.21 -4.66
N TYR A 21 -0.13 0.53 -5.37
CA TYR A 21 -0.61 0.19 -6.70
C TYR A 21 -0.67 1.44 -7.59
N TYR A 22 0.23 1.49 -8.57
CA TYR A 22 0.32 2.57 -9.55
C TYR A 22 -0.70 2.39 -10.67
N ILE A 23 -1.85 3.06 -10.52
CA ILE A 23 -3.02 2.84 -11.37
C ILE A 23 -2.85 3.35 -12.80
N HIS A 24 -1.81 4.11 -13.12
CA HIS A 24 -1.55 4.62 -14.48
C HIS A 24 -0.74 3.66 -15.35
N SER A 25 -0.38 2.49 -14.81
CA SER A 25 0.22 1.38 -15.55
C SER A 25 -0.80 0.23 -15.69
N PRO A 26 -0.77 -0.55 -16.79
CA PRO A 26 -1.54 -1.79 -16.89
C PRO A 26 -0.98 -2.91 -16.00
N ASN A 27 0.15 -2.70 -15.33
CA ASN A 27 0.77 -3.69 -14.47
C ASN A 27 -0.11 -4.02 -13.26
N ILE A 28 -0.37 -5.31 -13.04
CA ILE A 28 -1.05 -5.82 -11.85
C ILE A 28 0.05 -6.18 -10.83
N PRO A 29 0.13 -5.47 -9.68
CA PRO A 29 1.16 -5.76 -8.69
C PRO A 29 0.91 -7.13 -8.04
N SER A 30 1.98 -7.89 -7.80
CA SER A 30 1.89 -9.16 -7.05
C SER A 30 1.68 -8.92 -5.56
N VAL A 31 1.14 -9.93 -4.88
CA VAL A 31 0.99 -9.90 -3.41
C VAL A 31 2.35 -9.69 -2.73
N GLU A 32 3.42 -10.37 -3.15
CA GLU A 32 4.73 -10.21 -2.50
C GLU A 32 5.29 -8.80 -2.70
N SER A 33 5.08 -8.20 -3.87
CA SER A 33 5.51 -6.83 -4.14
C SER A 33 4.82 -5.83 -3.21
N ILE A 34 3.50 -5.96 -3.04
CA ILE A 34 2.72 -5.10 -2.14
C ILE A 34 3.15 -5.30 -0.68
N VAL A 35 3.29 -6.55 -0.22
CA VAL A 35 3.78 -6.86 1.13
C VAL A 35 5.15 -6.21 1.36
N GLY A 36 6.08 -6.31 0.40
CA GLY A 36 7.40 -5.70 0.51
C GLY A 36 7.38 -4.17 0.62
N LEU A 37 6.38 -3.49 0.05
CA LEU A 37 6.17 -2.05 0.22
C LEU A 37 5.55 -1.72 1.58
N LEU A 38 4.55 -2.49 2.01
CA LEU A 38 3.91 -2.31 3.31
C LEU A 38 4.88 -2.52 4.48
N GLU A 39 5.74 -3.54 4.40
CA GLU A 39 6.78 -3.79 5.40
C GLU A 39 7.83 -2.68 5.45
N LYS A 40 8.10 -2.00 4.33
CA LYS A 40 8.95 -0.80 4.33
C LYS A 40 8.23 0.38 4.98
N ALA A 41 6.93 0.55 4.72
CA ALA A 41 6.14 1.62 5.30
C ALA A 41 5.97 1.47 6.83
N ARG A 42 5.76 0.25 7.34
CA ARG A 42 5.64 -0.06 8.78
C ARG A 42 6.85 0.32 9.62
N LYS A 43 8.04 0.43 9.00
CA LYS A 43 9.26 0.86 9.70
C LYS A 43 9.21 2.32 10.13
N THR A 44 8.41 3.12 9.43
CA THR A 44 8.34 4.58 9.57
C THR A 44 6.97 5.02 10.10
N ILE A 45 5.89 4.35 9.70
CA ILE A 45 4.51 4.71 10.04
C ILE A 45 3.94 3.66 10.99
N PRO A 46 3.43 4.05 12.18
CA PRO A 46 2.73 3.13 13.07
C PRO A 46 1.58 2.40 12.36
N GLU A 47 1.42 1.12 12.62
CA GLU A 47 0.45 0.27 11.93
C GLU A 47 -0.99 0.76 12.03
N GLN A 48 -1.36 1.34 13.18
CA GLN A 48 -2.69 1.89 13.42
C GLN A 48 -3.00 3.10 12.53
N ARG A 49 -1.97 3.68 11.91
CA ARG A 49 -2.07 4.83 11.01
C ARG A 49 -1.80 4.48 9.55
N LEU A 50 -1.46 3.22 9.25
CA LEU A 50 -1.09 2.80 7.92
C LEU A 50 -2.29 2.26 7.15
N TRP A 51 -2.65 2.93 6.06
CA TRP A 51 -3.68 2.48 5.14
C TRP A 51 -3.11 1.81 3.89
N VAL A 52 -3.93 0.95 3.29
CA VAL A 52 -3.61 0.22 2.06
C VAL A 52 -4.63 0.61 1.00
N ASN A 53 -4.19 1.37 -0.01
CA ASN A 53 -5.06 1.87 -1.07
C ASN A 53 -4.30 2.01 -2.41
N PRO A 54 -5.04 2.06 -3.55
CA PRO A 54 -4.47 2.46 -4.83
C PRO A 54 -3.96 3.91 -4.81
N ASP A 55 -3.08 4.25 -5.77
CA ASP A 55 -2.54 5.60 -5.96
C ASP A 55 -3.64 6.65 -6.21
N CYS A 56 -4.66 6.29 -6.99
CA CYS A 56 -5.75 7.19 -7.36
C CYS A 56 -7.02 6.39 -7.72
N GLY A 57 -8.06 7.08 -8.16
CA GLY A 57 -9.29 6.47 -8.64
C GLY A 57 -9.07 5.56 -9.85
N LEU A 58 -9.87 4.51 -9.95
CA LEU A 58 -9.71 3.43 -10.94
C LEU A 58 -10.46 3.67 -12.25
N LYS A 59 -10.97 4.88 -12.49
CA LYS A 59 -11.86 5.21 -13.63
C LYS A 59 -11.25 4.86 -15.01
N THR A 60 -9.93 4.84 -15.12
CA THR A 60 -9.22 4.60 -16.39
C THR A 60 -8.81 3.13 -16.58
N ARG A 61 -9.07 2.25 -15.61
CA ARG A 61 -8.70 0.83 -15.63
C ARG A 61 -9.88 -0.05 -16.05
N ASN A 62 -9.58 -1.25 -16.54
CA ASN A 62 -10.62 -2.23 -16.85
C ASN A 62 -10.91 -3.14 -15.63
N TRP A 63 -12.07 -3.78 -15.63
CA TRP A 63 -12.54 -4.58 -14.50
C TRP A 63 -11.63 -5.77 -14.18
N THR A 64 -11.15 -6.49 -15.20
CA THR A 64 -10.27 -7.65 -14.99
C THR A 64 -8.97 -7.26 -14.29
N GLU A 65 -8.35 -6.14 -14.69
CA GLU A 65 -7.17 -5.58 -14.02
C GLU A 65 -7.49 -5.14 -12.59
N VAL A 66 -8.60 -4.42 -12.42
CA VAL A 66 -9.01 -3.86 -11.12
C VAL A 66 -9.30 -4.97 -10.11
N GLU A 67 -10.06 -5.99 -10.48
CA GLU A 67 -10.40 -7.09 -9.59
C GLU A 67 -9.14 -7.85 -9.15
N ALA A 68 -8.25 -8.17 -10.09
CA ALA A 68 -6.99 -8.83 -9.78
C ALA A 68 -6.10 -7.97 -8.87
N ALA A 69 -5.92 -6.69 -9.19
CA ALA A 69 -5.10 -5.79 -8.38
C ALA A 69 -5.66 -5.61 -6.97
N LEU A 70 -6.97 -5.33 -6.83
CA LEU A 70 -7.60 -5.14 -5.53
C LEU A 70 -7.62 -6.41 -4.68
N THR A 71 -7.79 -7.58 -5.31
CA THR A 71 -7.65 -8.88 -4.61
C THR A 71 -6.26 -9.00 -4.01
N ASN A 72 -5.22 -8.70 -4.80
CA ASN A 72 -3.83 -8.75 -4.33
C ASN A 72 -3.55 -7.73 -3.21
N LEU A 73 -4.10 -6.50 -3.29
CA LEU A 73 -3.97 -5.51 -2.21
C LEU A 73 -4.57 -6.02 -0.89
N VAL A 74 -5.78 -6.58 -0.94
CA VAL A 74 -6.48 -7.09 0.25
C VAL A 74 -5.74 -8.29 0.83
N GLU A 75 -5.25 -9.20 0.00
CA GLU A 75 -4.46 -10.34 0.44
C GLU A 75 -3.14 -9.90 1.09
N ALA A 76 -2.40 -8.99 0.47
CA ALA A 76 -1.18 -8.45 1.05
C ALA A 76 -1.44 -7.79 2.42
N ALA A 77 -2.52 -7.01 2.55
CA ALA A 77 -2.91 -6.41 3.83
C ALA A 77 -3.25 -7.47 4.88
N ARG A 78 -3.90 -8.58 4.51
CA ARG A 78 -4.16 -9.70 5.43
C ARG A 78 -2.86 -10.38 5.88
N ASN A 79 -1.93 -10.60 4.96
CA ASN A 79 -0.64 -11.23 5.28
C ASN A 79 0.16 -10.39 6.29
N VAL A 80 0.24 -9.08 6.07
CA VAL A 80 0.92 -8.13 6.97
C VAL A 80 0.23 -8.07 8.35
N ARG A 81 -1.11 -8.13 8.40
CA ARG A 81 -1.85 -8.17 9.68
C ARG A 81 -1.67 -9.47 10.44
N ALA A 82 -1.51 -10.60 9.74
CA ALA A 82 -1.27 -11.90 10.38
C ALA A 82 0.12 -11.98 11.04
N THR A 83 1.06 -11.14 10.62
CA THR A 83 2.41 -11.04 11.20
C THR A 83 2.56 -9.87 12.17
N ALA A 84 1.56 -8.98 12.26
CA ALA A 84 1.50 -7.93 13.26
C ALA A 84 1.13 -8.52 14.64
N GLN A 85 1.87 -8.13 15.68
CA GLN A 85 1.77 -8.67 17.03
C GLN A 85 1.36 -7.59 18.03
#